data_AF-A0A7V3IZH8-F1
#
_entry.id   AF-A0A7V3IZH8-F1
#
_cell.length_a   1.000
_cell.length_b   1.000
_cell.length_c   1.000
_cell.angle_alpha   90.00
_cell.angle_beta   90.00
_cell.angle_gamma   90.00
#
_symmetry.space_group_name_H-M   'P 1'
#
loop_
_entity.id
_entity.type
_entity.pdbx_description
1 polymer ?
#
loop_
_entity_poly.entity_id
_entity_poly.type
_entity_poly.pdbx_seq_one_letter_code
_entity_poly.pdbx_strand_id
1 'polypeptide(L)'
;MTDDTRDFDLETHIKEFLRALNQRPDELIQKHIAEIEKPDPRNREDFQRYVNDLKRIYGQGLADMYRRVASHGLAICALTDETAITELVEKMMTLVASDARDVPKVLASLDAAASELNPDTMIGLFLTVLGAGARGVPRQAQLDELMVDFTTYCLRRFPPSGD
;
A
#
# COMPACT_ATOMS: atom_id res chain seq x y z
N MET A 1 -13.48 25.64 21.61
CA MET A 1 -12.07 25.83 21.16
C MET A 1 -11.28 24.54 21.14
N THR A 2 -11.39 23.62 22.12
CA THR A 2 -10.71 22.31 22.04
C THR A 2 -11.34 21.38 20.98
N ASP A 3 -12.66 21.45 20.82
CA ASP A 3 -13.38 20.63 19.84
C ASP A 3 -13.07 21.05 18.39
N ASP A 4 -12.89 22.34 18.12
CA ASP A 4 -12.55 22.85 16.78
C ASP A 4 -11.16 22.37 16.33
N THR A 5 -10.20 22.30 17.25
CA THR A 5 -8.85 21.76 16.97
C THR A 5 -8.89 20.25 16.75
N ARG A 6 -9.69 19.53 17.55
CA ARG A 6 -9.82 18.08 17.43
C ARG A 6 -10.51 17.66 16.12
N ASP A 7 -11.56 18.37 15.72
CA ASP A 7 -12.25 18.13 14.44
C ASP A 7 -11.35 18.47 13.24
N PHE A 8 -10.53 19.53 13.33
CA PHE A 8 -9.53 19.87 12.31
C PHE A 8 -8.44 18.79 12.16
N ASP A 9 -7.91 18.29 13.29
CA ASP A 9 -6.90 17.23 13.28
C ASP A 9 -7.49 15.93 12.72
N LEU A 10 -8.73 15.59 13.11
CA LEU A 10 -9.45 14.43 12.60
C LEU A 10 -9.63 14.53 11.08
N GLU A 11 -10.11 15.67 10.56
CA GLU A 11 -10.26 15.90 9.12
C GLU A 11 -8.92 15.77 8.37
N THR A 12 -7.84 16.29 8.94
CA THR A 12 -6.49 16.19 8.37
C THR A 12 -6.02 14.74 8.28
N HIS A 13 -6.18 13.97 9.35
CA HIS A 13 -5.82 12.55 9.33
C HIS A 13 -6.69 11.74 8.37
N ILE A 14 -7.99 12.04 8.25
CA ILE A 14 -8.89 11.43 7.28
C ILE A 14 -8.41 11.67 5.84
N LYS A 15 -8.06 12.92 5.50
CA LYS A 15 -7.56 13.29 4.16
C LYS A 15 -6.27 12.54 3.82
N GLU A 16 -5.31 12.51 4.74
CA GLU A 16 -4.04 11.82 4.50
C GLU A 16 -4.18 10.29 4.50
N PHE A 17 -5.11 9.73 5.29
CA PHE A 17 -5.47 8.31 5.23
C PHE A 17 -6.03 7.93 3.86
N LEU A 18 -7.04 8.66 3.38
CA LEU A 18 -7.62 8.46 2.04
C LEU A 18 -6.58 8.63 0.93
N ARG A 19 -5.70 9.63 1.05
CA ARG A 19 -4.60 9.86 0.11
C ARG A 19 -3.63 8.69 0.08
N ALA A 20 -3.28 8.12 1.23
CA ALA A 20 -2.40 6.96 1.32
C ALA A 20 -3.05 5.70 0.76
N LEU A 21 -4.35 5.49 0.99
CA LEU A 21 -5.10 4.36 0.41
C LEU A 21 -5.27 4.47 -1.12
N ASN A 22 -5.42 5.69 -1.64
CA ASN A 22 -5.52 5.94 -3.08
C ASN A 22 -4.18 5.75 -3.82
N GLN A 23 -3.06 5.65 -3.09
CA GLN A 23 -1.80 5.20 -3.68
C GLN A 23 -1.87 3.69 -3.84
N ARG A 24 -2.33 3.22 -5.00
CA ARG A 24 -2.47 1.79 -5.22
C ARG A 24 -1.10 1.10 -5.29
N PRO A 25 -0.92 -0.06 -4.61
CA PRO A 25 0.35 -0.78 -4.59
C PRO A 25 0.88 -1.13 -5.99
N ASP A 26 -0.01 -1.58 -6.87
CA ASP A 26 0.30 -1.98 -8.24
C ASP A 26 0.73 -0.79 -9.11
N GLU A 27 0.03 0.34 -9.02
CA GLU A 27 0.42 1.56 -9.73
C GLU A 27 1.76 2.11 -9.25
N LEU A 28 1.98 2.09 -7.92
CA LEU A 28 3.25 2.50 -7.32
C LEU A 28 4.40 1.63 -7.82
N ILE A 29 4.23 0.30 -7.79
CA ILE A 29 5.24 -0.63 -8.30
C ILE A 29 5.48 -0.41 -9.80
N GLN A 30 4.42 -0.38 -10.62
CA GLN A 30 4.54 -0.23 -12.08
C GLN A 30 5.26 1.05 -12.47
N LYS A 31 4.92 2.17 -11.81
CA LYS A 31 5.58 3.45 -12.05
C LYS A 31 7.09 3.35 -11.81
N HIS A 32 7.50 2.80 -10.67
CA HIS A 32 8.92 2.72 -10.34
C HIS A 32 9.64 1.65 -11.18
N ILE A 33 8.99 0.55 -11.56
CA ILE A 33 9.56 -0.46 -12.47
C ILE A 33 9.85 0.13 -13.85
N ALA A 34 8.97 0.99 -14.35
CA ALA A 34 9.17 1.66 -15.64
C ALA A 34 10.41 2.59 -15.67
N GLU A 35 10.89 3.01 -14.50
CA GLU A 35 12.08 3.85 -14.34
C GLU A 35 13.38 3.02 -14.21
N ILE A 36 13.29 1.69 -14.03
CA ILE A 36 14.47 0.81 -13.96
C ILE A 36 14.89 0.40 -15.37
N GLU A 37 16.20 0.47 -15.64
CA GLU A 37 16.79 -0.10 -16.85
C GLU A 37 16.57 -1.62 -16.90
N LYS A 38 16.08 -2.14 -18.03
CA LYS A 38 15.89 -3.59 -18.21
C LYS A 38 17.26 -4.27 -18.24
N PRO A 39 17.47 -5.35 -17.48
CA PRO A 39 18.76 -6.01 -17.45
C PRO A 39 19.01 -6.79 -18.73
N ASP A 40 20.26 -6.86 -19.18
CA ASP A 40 20.70 -7.93 -20.06
C ASP A 40 20.64 -9.26 -19.28
N PRO A 41 19.77 -10.21 -19.68
CA PRO A 41 19.63 -11.49 -18.97
C PRO A 41 20.89 -12.36 -19.02
N ARG A 42 21.87 -12.03 -19.88
CA ARG A 42 23.17 -12.71 -19.97
C ARG A 42 24.23 -12.04 -19.09
N ASN A 43 23.96 -10.85 -18.56
CA ASN A 43 24.83 -10.14 -17.66
C ASN A 43 24.35 -10.31 -16.21
N ARG A 44 25.10 -11.10 -15.44
CA ARG A 44 24.81 -11.39 -14.03
C ARG A 44 24.79 -10.15 -13.15
N GLU A 45 25.73 -9.22 -13.36
CA GLU A 45 25.83 -8.00 -12.54
C GLU A 45 24.66 -7.07 -12.80
N ASP A 46 24.25 -6.96 -14.07
CA ASP A 46 23.10 -6.17 -14.49
C ASP A 46 21.79 -6.74 -13.94
N PHE A 47 21.63 -8.06 -14.00
CA PHE A 47 20.48 -8.72 -13.38
C PHE A 47 20.43 -8.51 -11.86
N GLN A 48 21.58 -8.62 -11.18
CA GLN A 48 21.66 -8.42 -9.74
C GLN A 48 21.34 -6.96 -9.34
N ARG A 49 21.78 -5.98 -10.15
CA ARG A 49 21.38 -4.58 -10.01
C ARG A 49 19.86 -4.41 -10.15
N TYR A 50 19.28 -4.96 -11.21
CA TYR A 50 17.84 -4.91 -11.45
C TYR A 50 17.02 -5.48 -10.27
N VAL A 51 17.42 -6.63 -9.74
CA VAL A 51 16.75 -7.24 -8.58
C VAL A 51 16.90 -6.39 -7.31
N ASN A 52 18.05 -5.76 -7.09
CA ASN A 52 18.23 -4.86 -5.95
C ASN A 52 17.36 -3.60 -6.07
N ASP A 53 17.19 -3.06 -7.27
CA ASP A 53 16.27 -1.94 -7.51
C ASP A 53 14.82 -2.36 -7.26
N LEU A 54 14.40 -3.55 -7.71
CA LEU A 54 13.09 -4.10 -7.38
C LEU A 54 12.90 -4.25 -5.86
N LYS A 55 13.89 -4.80 -5.14
CA LYS A 55 13.82 -4.91 -3.67
C LYS A 55 13.64 -3.56 -3.01
N ARG A 56 14.30 -2.51 -3.50
CA ARG A 56 14.14 -1.15 -2.98
C ARG A 56 12.71 -0.64 -3.21
N ILE A 57 12.15 -0.85 -4.40
CA ILE A 57 10.78 -0.42 -4.74
C ILE A 57 9.74 -1.15 -3.88
N TYR A 58 9.80 -2.48 -3.86
CA TYR A 58 8.86 -3.30 -3.07
C TYR A 58 9.07 -3.09 -1.57
N GLY A 59 10.31 -2.96 -1.11
CA GLY A 59 10.64 -2.84 0.30
C GLY A 59 10.37 -1.45 0.86
N GLN A 60 10.93 -0.40 0.26
CA GLN A 60 10.80 0.96 0.78
C GLN A 60 9.50 1.62 0.35
N GLY A 61 9.12 1.48 -0.93
CA GLY A 61 7.93 2.11 -1.49
C GLY A 61 6.64 1.62 -0.84
N LEU A 62 6.43 0.30 -0.81
CA LEU A 62 5.23 -0.26 -0.17
C LEU A 62 5.23 -0.12 1.35
N ALA A 63 6.39 -0.29 2.01
CA ALA A 63 6.44 -0.16 3.46
C ALA A 63 6.12 1.26 3.94
N ASP A 64 6.55 2.29 3.20
CA ASP A 64 6.21 3.67 3.54
C ASP A 64 4.71 3.95 3.38
N MET A 65 4.14 3.51 2.27
CA MET A 65 2.70 3.61 2.00
C MET A 65 1.87 2.92 3.10
N TYR A 66 2.17 1.66 3.42
CA TYR A 66 1.46 0.92 4.47
C TYR A 66 1.65 1.52 5.86
N ARG A 67 2.83 2.09 6.16
CA ARG A 67 3.09 2.81 7.41
C ARG A 67 2.22 4.06 7.53
N ARG A 68 2.07 4.83 6.45
CA ARG A 68 1.20 6.03 6.43
C ARG A 68 -0.26 5.64 6.66
N VAL A 69 -0.75 4.61 5.99
CA VAL A 69 -2.11 4.09 6.22
C VAL A 69 -2.31 3.74 7.71
N ALA A 70 -1.41 2.94 8.29
CA ALA A 70 -1.52 2.55 9.69
C ALA A 70 -1.44 3.77 10.64
N SER A 71 -0.51 4.70 10.40
CA SER A 71 -0.33 5.88 11.25
C SER A 71 -1.55 6.80 11.25
N HIS A 72 -2.12 7.10 10.08
CA HIS A 72 -3.29 7.96 10.00
C HIS A 72 -4.55 7.24 10.48
N GLY A 73 -4.71 5.95 10.21
CA GLY A 73 -5.84 5.16 10.71
C GLY A 73 -5.88 5.09 12.24
N LEU A 74 -4.74 4.82 12.89
CA LEU A 74 -4.64 4.84 14.35
C LEU A 74 -4.95 6.22 14.95
N ALA A 75 -4.48 7.29 14.30
CA ALA A 75 -4.78 8.66 14.74
C ALA A 75 -6.29 8.96 14.65
N ILE A 76 -6.95 8.54 13.56
CA ILE A 76 -8.42 8.67 13.43
C ILE A 76 -9.14 7.94 14.57
N CYS A 77 -8.79 6.68 14.83
CA CYS A 77 -9.40 5.90 15.92
C CYS A 77 -9.14 6.49 17.32
N ALA A 78 -8.07 7.28 17.52
CA ALA A 78 -7.80 7.97 18.77
C ALA A 78 -8.54 9.31 18.89
N LEU A 79 -8.86 9.95 17.75
CA LEU A 79 -9.47 11.27 17.69
C LEU A 79 -11.00 11.23 17.72
N THR A 80 -11.64 10.08 17.46
CA THR A 80 -13.10 9.95 17.52
C THR A 80 -13.54 8.62 18.12
N ASP A 81 -14.67 8.63 18.83
CA ASP A 81 -15.38 7.44 19.31
C ASP A 81 -16.53 7.03 18.36
N GLU A 82 -16.70 7.74 17.23
CA GLU A 82 -17.76 7.48 16.26
C GLU A 82 -17.53 6.12 15.57
N THR A 83 -18.32 5.12 15.95
CA THR A 83 -18.21 3.75 15.42
C THR A 83 -18.37 3.68 13.91
N ALA A 84 -19.16 4.58 13.33
CA ALA A 84 -19.32 4.73 11.88
C ALA A 84 -18.00 5.06 11.15
N ILE A 85 -17.04 5.69 11.83
CA ILE A 85 -15.70 5.99 11.33
C ILE A 85 -14.73 4.89 11.72
N THR A 86 -14.65 4.57 13.02
CA THR A 86 -13.61 3.69 13.56
C THR A 86 -13.71 2.26 13.01
N GLU A 87 -14.91 1.70 12.86
CA GLU A 87 -15.09 0.36 12.27
C GLU A 87 -14.66 0.29 10.81
N LEU A 88 -14.92 1.33 10.02
CA LEU A 88 -14.52 1.39 8.61
C LEU A 88 -13.00 1.50 8.48
N VAL A 89 -12.38 2.36 9.28
CA VAL A 89 -10.92 2.54 9.32
C VAL A 89 -10.22 1.26 9.73
N GLU A 90 -10.71 0.56 10.76
CA GLU A 90 -10.14 -0.72 11.21
C GLU A 90 -10.24 -1.81 10.13
N LYS A 91 -11.37 -1.91 9.41
CA LYS A 91 -11.53 -2.84 8.30
C LYS A 91 -10.53 -2.56 7.18
N MET A 92 -10.41 -1.29 6.76
CA MET A 92 -9.44 -0.88 5.74
C MET A 92 -8.00 -1.18 6.17
N MET A 93 -7.63 -0.84 7.41
CA MET A 93 -6.31 -1.17 7.96
C MET A 93 -6.05 -2.68 8.00
N THR A 94 -7.07 -3.50 8.30
CA THR A 94 -6.95 -4.96 8.31
C THR A 94 -6.68 -5.52 6.92
N LEU A 95 -7.39 -5.02 5.90
CA LEU A 95 -7.15 -5.40 4.50
C LEU A 95 -5.73 -5.03 4.07
N VAL A 96 -5.31 -3.80 4.36
CA VAL A 96 -3.98 -3.29 4.04
C VAL A 96 -2.88 -4.06 4.77
N ALA A 97 -3.07 -4.38 6.05
CA ALA A 97 -2.13 -5.22 6.80
C ALA A 97 -2.03 -6.63 6.18
N SER A 98 -3.14 -7.14 5.64
CA SER A 98 -3.13 -8.41 4.92
C SER A 98 -2.26 -8.34 3.66
N ASP A 99 -2.37 -7.27 2.87
CA ASP A 99 -1.52 -7.03 1.70
C ASP A 99 -0.04 -6.85 2.08
N ALA A 100 0.23 -6.09 3.15
CA ALA A 100 1.59 -5.87 3.66
C ALA A 100 2.30 -7.19 4.03
N ARG A 101 1.58 -8.22 4.47
CA ARG A 101 2.14 -9.55 4.78
C ARG A 101 2.68 -10.30 3.55
N ASP A 102 2.30 -9.90 2.35
CA ASP A 102 2.83 -10.50 1.12
C ASP A 102 4.15 -9.87 0.68
N VAL A 103 4.48 -8.66 1.13
CA VAL A 103 5.73 -7.96 0.77
C VAL A 103 6.98 -8.75 1.17
N PRO A 104 7.12 -9.29 2.40
CA PRO A 104 8.29 -10.08 2.77
C PRO A 104 8.48 -11.33 1.90
N LYS A 105 7.39 -11.95 1.43
CA LYS A 105 7.46 -13.12 0.54
C LYS A 105 8.01 -12.74 -0.83
N VAL A 106 7.56 -11.61 -1.38
CA VAL A 106 8.08 -11.08 -2.65
C VAL A 106 9.56 -10.73 -2.51
N LEU A 107 9.96 -10.06 -1.43
CA LEU A 107 11.36 -9.72 -1.16
C LEU A 107 12.25 -10.96 -1.03
N ALA A 108 11.79 -12.00 -0.33
CA ALA A 108 12.52 -13.25 -0.21
C ALA A 108 12.71 -13.96 -1.56
N SER A 109 11.69 -13.95 -2.43
CA SER A 109 11.81 -14.51 -3.78
C SER A 109 12.76 -13.69 -4.67
N LEU A 110 12.82 -12.36 -4.48
CA LEU A 110 13.82 -11.51 -5.13
C LEU A 110 15.25 -11.87 -4.63
N ASP A 111 15.43 -12.07 -3.33
CA ASP A 111 16.73 -12.50 -2.76
C ASP A 111 17.21 -13.85 -3.32
N ALA A 112 16.30 -14.81 -3.46
CA ALA A 112 16.59 -16.10 -4.07
C ALA A 112 17.02 -15.94 -5.54
N ALA A 113 16.30 -15.14 -6.31
CA ALA A 113 16.62 -14.88 -7.73
C ALA A 113 17.96 -14.15 -7.90
N ALA A 114 18.31 -13.21 -7.01
CA ALA A 114 19.62 -12.54 -7.04
C ALA A 114 20.78 -13.48 -6.72
N SER A 115 20.57 -14.48 -5.86
CA SER A 115 21.61 -15.39 -5.38
C SER A 115 21.89 -16.53 -6.35
N GLU A 116 20.83 -17.08 -6.95
CA GLU A 116 20.89 -18.21 -7.86
C GLU A 116 20.22 -17.86 -9.19
N LEU A 117 21.01 -17.43 -10.16
CA LEU A 117 20.59 -17.10 -11.52
C LEU A 117 20.33 -18.38 -12.34
N ASN A 118 19.23 -19.06 -12.05
CA ASN A 118 18.78 -20.22 -12.81
C ASN A 118 17.29 -20.07 -13.22
N PRO A 119 16.82 -20.82 -14.23
CA PRO A 119 15.46 -20.70 -14.72
C PRO A 119 14.38 -20.98 -13.64
N ASP A 120 14.65 -21.86 -12.69
CA ASP A 120 13.69 -22.28 -11.67
C ASP A 120 13.45 -21.16 -10.65
N THR A 121 14.48 -20.45 -10.21
CA THR A 121 14.34 -19.28 -9.32
C THR A 121 13.64 -18.12 -10.00
N MET A 122 13.88 -17.92 -11.30
CA MET A 122 13.19 -16.93 -12.12
C MET A 122 11.69 -17.21 -12.24
N ILE A 123 11.33 -18.47 -12.48
CA ILE A 123 9.93 -18.91 -12.51
C ILE A 123 9.29 -18.75 -11.12
N GLY A 124 10.00 -19.14 -10.05
CA GLY A 124 9.55 -18.99 -8.68
C GLY A 124 9.26 -17.53 -8.28
N LEU A 125 10.12 -16.60 -8.72
CA LEU A 125 9.89 -15.16 -8.57
C LEU A 125 8.62 -14.72 -9.30
N PHE A 126 8.46 -15.12 -10.56
CA PHE A 126 7.29 -14.75 -11.38
C PHE A 126 5.98 -15.25 -10.75
N LEU A 127 5.95 -16.50 -10.29
CA LEU A 127 4.81 -17.08 -9.58
C LEU A 127 4.51 -16.38 -8.25
N THR A 128 5.55 -15.96 -7.51
CA THR A 128 5.37 -15.22 -6.25
C THR A 128 4.72 -13.86 -6.49
N VAL A 129 5.21 -13.11 -7.49
CA VAL A 129 4.68 -11.79 -7.85
C VAL A 129 3.25 -11.91 -8.37
N LEU A 130 2.99 -12.84 -9.29
CA LEU A 130 1.63 -13.11 -9.80
C LEU A 130 0.68 -13.54 -8.67
N GLY A 131 1.12 -14.42 -7.77
CA GLY A 131 0.32 -14.89 -6.65
C GLY A 131 0.05 -13.81 -5.60
N ALA A 132 0.96 -12.86 -5.39
CA ALA A 132 0.73 -11.68 -4.57
C ALA A 132 -0.29 -10.75 -5.24
N GLY A 133 -0.14 -10.47 -6.55
CA GLY A 133 -1.07 -9.66 -7.33
C GLY A 133 -2.48 -10.25 -7.35
N ALA A 134 -2.63 -11.54 -7.66
CA ALA A 134 -3.93 -12.21 -7.72
C ALA A 134 -4.67 -12.21 -6.37
N ARG A 135 -3.95 -12.33 -5.26
CA ARG A 135 -4.54 -12.21 -3.91
C ARG A 135 -4.85 -10.76 -3.53
N GLY A 136 -4.12 -9.79 -4.09
CA GLY A 136 -4.35 -8.36 -3.91
C GLY A 136 -5.62 -7.86 -4.60
N VAL A 137 -5.97 -8.36 -5.79
CA VAL A 137 -7.15 -7.91 -6.56
C VAL A 137 -8.46 -7.90 -5.75
N PRO A 138 -8.90 -9.02 -5.12
CA PRO A 138 -10.14 -9.00 -4.34
C PRO A 138 -10.07 -8.12 -3.09
N ARG A 139 -8.87 -7.95 -2.50
CA ARG A 139 -8.65 -7.06 -1.34
C ARG A 139 -8.74 -5.59 -1.74
N GLN A 140 -8.19 -5.23 -2.91
CA GLN A 140 -8.31 -3.89 -3.47
C GLN A 140 -9.76 -3.54 -3.77
N ALA A 141 -10.54 -4.45 -4.38
CA ALA A 141 -11.96 -4.21 -4.63
C ALA A 141 -12.75 -3.95 -3.34
N GLN A 142 -12.49 -4.73 -2.28
CA GLN A 142 -13.10 -4.50 -0.96
C GLN A 142 -12.65 -3.17 -0.34
N LEU A 143 -11.39 -2.80 -0.54
CA LEU A 143 -10.85 -1.52 -0.06
C LEU A 143 -11.50 -0.34 -0.77
N ASP A 144 -11.70 -0.43 -2.09
CA ASP A 144 -12.33 0.60 -2.91
C ASP A 144 -13.79 0.82 -2.48
N GLU A 145 -14.55 -0.25 -2.22
CA GLU A 145 -15.92 -0.16 -1.69
C GLU A 145 -15.95 0.55 -0.32
N LEU A 146 -15.08 0.15 0.61
CA LEU A 146 -14.97 0.77 1.93
C LEU A 146 -14.55 2.25 1.84
N MET A 147 -13.67 2.59 0.90
CA MET A 147 -13.25 3.98 0.67
C MET A 147 -14.40 4.85 0.17
N VAL A 148 -15.28 4.32 -0.68
CA VAL A 148 -16.48 5.06 -1.15
C VAL A 148 -17.42 5.36 0.01
N ASP A 149 -17.72 4.35 0.84
CA ASP A 149 -18.59 4.50 2.01
C ASP A 149 -17.98 5.50 3.01
N PHE A 150 -16.69 5.37 3.29
CA PHE A 150 -15.97 6.24 4.21
C PHE A 150 -15.90 7.68 3.70
N THR A 151 -15.59 7.90 2.41
CA THR A 151 -15.55 9.23 1.80
C THR A 151 -16.94 9.88 1.83
N THR A 152 -17.99 9.12 1.54
CA THR A 152 -19.38 9.61 1.59
C THR A 152 -19.75 10.06 2.99
N TYR A 153 -19.36 9.31 4.01
CA TYR A 153 -19.57 9.69 5.40
C TYR A 153 -18.79 10.97 5.74
N CYS A 154 -17.50 11.03 5.41
CA CYS A 154 -16.65 12.19 5.72
C CYS A 154 -17.18 13.48 5.07
N LEU A 155 -17.69 13.42 3.84
CA LEU A 155 -18.31 14.58 3.17
C LEU A 155 -19.59 15.08 3.85
N ARG A 156 -20.30 14.22 4.60
CA ARG A 156 -21.46 14.62 5.41
C ARG A 156 -21.04 15.23 6.74
N ARG A 157 -20.00 14.71 7.37
CA ARG A 157 -19.49 15.16 8.69
C ARG A 157 -18.64 16.42 8.59
N PHE A 158 -17.88 16.56 7.51
CA PHE A 158 -17.02 17.69 7.17
C PHE A 158 -17.43 18.19 5.78
N PRO A 159 -18.56 18.92 5.67
CA PRO A 159 -18.99 19.45 4.39
C PRO A 159 -17.90 20.38 3.82
N PRO A 160 -17.62 20.31 2.51
CA PRO A 160 -16.68 21.22 1.90
C PRO A 160 -17.17 22.66 2.15
N SER A 161 -16.29 23.52 2.63
CA SER A 161 -16.57 24.96 2.75
C SER A 161 -17.03 25.44 1.38
N GLY A 162 -18.31 25.79 1.26
CA GLY A 162 -18.86 26.33 0.02
C GLY A 162 -18.15 27.64 -0.29
N ASP A 163 -17.41 27.67 -1.39
CA ASP A 163 -17.13 28.92 -2.12
C ASP A 163 -18.39 29.34 -2.90
#